data_AF-A0A9P9D2C9-F1
#
_entry.id   AF-A0A9P9D2C9-F1
#
_cell.length_a   1.000
_cell.length_b   1.000
_cell.length_c   1.000
_cell.angle_alpha   90.00
_cell.angle_beta   90.00
_cell.angle_gamma   90.00
#
_symmetry.space_group_name_H-M   'P 1'
#
loop_
_entity.id
_entity.type
_entity.pdbx_description
1 polymer ?
#
loop_
_entity_poly.entity_id
_entity_poly.type
_entity_poly.pdbx_seq_one_letter_code
_entity_poly.pdbx_strand_id
1 'polypeptide(L)' 'MGDLASTYSKQGLWKKAEELDVFVMEMRTKIFGPEHPDTLIAMGNLAATYSDQ' A
#
# COMPACT_ATOMS: atom_id res chain seq x y z
N MET A 1 4.63 4.92 -6.95
CA MET A 1 3.70 3.80 -6.59
C MET A 1 2.88 4.12 -5.34
N GLY A 2 3.39 4.90 -4.37
CA GLY A 2 2.57 5.43 -3.26
C GLY A 2 1.65 6.61 -3.65
N ASP A 3 1.76 7.12 -4.88
CA ASP A 3 1.13 8.38 -5.28
C ASP A 3 -0.40 8.28 -5.41
N LEU A 4 -0.92 7.13 -5.86
CA LEU A 4 -2.36 6.94 -6.07
C LEU A 4 -3.10 6.59 -4.77
N ALA A 5 -2.53 5.71 -3.93
CA ALA A 5 -3.09 5.39 -2.62
C ALA A 5 -3.13 6.63 -1.71
N SER A 6 -2.03 7.41 -1.67
CA SER A 6 -1.98 8.68 -0.95
C SER A 6 -3.00 9.70 -1.46
N THR A 7 -3.25 9.72 -2.78
CA THR A 7 -4.28 10.59 -3.37
C THR A 7 -5.69 10.17 -2.94
N TYR A 8 -5.99 8.87 -2.88
CA TYR A 8 -7.29 8.38 -2.40
C TYR A 8 -7.51 8.65 -0.91
N SER A 9 -6.50 8.43 -0.08
CA SER A 9 -6.53 8.78 1.34
C SER A 9 -6.87 10.27 1.54
N LYS A 10 -6.18 11.18 0.84
CA LYS A 10 -6.45 12.63 0.89
C LYS A 10 -7.86 13.03 0.43
N GLN A 11 -8.51 12.21 -0.38
CA GLN A 11 -9.89 12.42 -0.85
C GLN A 11 -10.94 11.80 0.09
N GLY A 12 -10.52 11.20 1.22
CA GLY A 12 -11.41 10.49 2.14
C GLY A 12 -11.84 9.11 1.62
N LEU A 13 -11.23 8.61 0.55
CA LEU A 13 -11.50 7.32 -0.07
C LEU A 13 -10.59 6.22 0.52
N TRP A 14 -10.55 6.13 1.85
CA TRP A 14 -9.65 5.24 2.61
C TRP A 14 -9.72 3.78 2.16
N LYS A 15 -10.92 3.26 1.91
CA LYS A 15 -11.11 1.88 1.42
C LYS A 15 -10.44 1.62 0.07
N LYS A 16 -10.47 2.59 -0.84
CA LYS A 16 -9.80 2.45 -2.16
C LYS A 16 -8.28 2.54 -2.03
N ALA A 17 -7.78 3.34 -1.09
CA ALA A 17 -6.35 3.40 -0.79
C ALA A 17 -5.87 2.05 -0.23
N GLU A 18 -6.60 1.50 0.75
CA GLU A 18 -6.33 0.21 1.37
C GLU A 18 -6.34 -0.94 0.36
N GLU A 19 -7.40 -1.08 -0.44
CA GLU A 19 -7.49 -2.12 -1.48
C GLU A 19 -6.31 -2.05 -2.47
N LEU A 20 -5.90 -0.84 -2.84
CA LEU A 20 -4.78 -0.63 -3.76
C LEU A 20 -3.44 -1.01 -3.12
N ASP A 21 -3.20 -0.59 -1.87
CA ASP A 21 -1.96 -0.91 -1.16
C ASP A 21 -1.83 -2.42 -0.89
N VAL A 22 -2.94 -3.10 -0.53
CA VAL A 22 -2.98 -4.56 -0.38
C VAL A 22 -2.64 -5.24 -1.70
N PHE A 23 -3.28 -4.85 -2.80
CA PHE A 23 -3.01 -5.43 -4.12
C PHE A 23 -1.53 -5.27 -4.54
N VAL A 24 -0.95 -4.09 -4.30
CA VAL A 24 0.45 -3.82 -4.61
C VAL A 24 1.38 -4.65 -3.73
N MET A 25 1.09 -4.78 -2.43
CA MET A 25 1.86 -5.61 -1.51
C MET A 25 1.84 -7.08 -1.94
N GLU A 26 0.68 -7.64 -2.28
CA GLU A 26 0.56 -9.03 -2.73
C GLU A 26 1.34 -9.28 -4.03
N MET A 27 1.23 -8.36 -4.99
CA MET A 27 1.96 -8.47 -6.26
C MET A 27 3.47 -8.39 -6.07
N ARG A 28 3.95 -7.47 -5.23
CA ARG A 28 5.37 -7.34 -4.89
C ARG A 28 5.87 -8.57 -4.13
N THR A 29 5.10 -9.08 -3.17
CA THR A 29 5.40 -10.31 -2.44
C THR A 29 5.52 -11.51 -3.38
N LYS A 30 4.62 -11.61 -4.37
CA LYS A 30 4.64 -12.72 -5.34
C LYS A 30 5.82 -12.65 -6.31
N ILE A 31 6.22 -11.45 -6.74
CA ILE A 31 7.29 -11.27 -7.73
C ILE A 31 8.67 -11.32 -7.06
N PHE A 32 8.83 -10.63 -5.93
CA PHE A 32 10.13 -10.39 -5.31
C PHE A 32 10.35 -11.14 -4.00
N GLY A 33 9.28 -11.70 -3.40
CA GLY A 33 9.32 -12.31 -2.09
C GLY A 33 9.05 -11.31 -0.95
N PRO A 34 8.83 -11.82 0.28
CA PRO A 34 8.46 -11.01 1.43
C PRO A 34 9.58 -10.11 1.96
N GLU A 35 10.84 -10.52 1.79
CA GLU A 35 12.02 -9.81 2.33
C GLU A 35 12.55 -8.71 1.40
N HIS A 36 12.01 -8.63 0.17
CA HIS A 36 12.49 -7.66 -0.79
C HIS A 36 12.20 -6.23 -0.31
N PRO A 37 13.14 -5.27 -0.43
CA PRO A 37 12.95 -3.89 0.01
C PRO A 37 11.66 -3.25 -0.50
N ASP A 38 11.29 -3.53 -1.75
CA ASP A 38 10.02 -3.03 -2.31
C ASP A 38 8.77 -3.59 -1.63
N THR A 39 8.80 -4.86 -1.21
CA THR A 39 7.69 -5.47 -0.49
C THR A 39 7.55 -4.85 0.90
N LEU A 40 8.68 -4.63 1.60
CA LEU A 40 8.70 -3.96 2.89
C LEU A 40 8.19 -2.50 2.82
N ILE A 41 8.55 -1.77 1.76
CA ILE A 41 8.03 -0.42 1.51
C ILE A 41 6.50 -0.46 1.30
N ALA A 42 5.98 -1.45 0.56
CA ALA A 42 4.54 -1.59 0.35
C ALA A 42 3.79 -1.92 1.66
N MET A 43 4.35 -2.77 2.51
CA MET A 43 3.81 -3.03 3.86
C MET A 43 3.81 -1.77 4.73
N GLY A 44 4.85 -0.95 4.64
CA GLY A 44 4.93 0.34 5.35
C GLY A 44 3.86 1.35 4.89
N ASN A 45 3.59 1.41 3.59
CA ASN A 45 2.52 2.25 3.05
C ASN A 45 1.14 1.78 3.51
N LEU A 46 0.90 0.47 3.50
CA LEU A 46 -0.36 -0.10 3.99
C LEU A 46 -0.58 0.22 5.48
N ALA A 47 0.47 0.13 6.30
CA ALA A 47 0.40 0.51 7.71
C ALA A 47 0.11 2.00 7.91
N ALA A 48 0.69 2.88 7.08
CA ALA A 48 0.40 4.30 7.11
C ALA A 48 -1.06 4.60 6.71
N THR A 49 -1.58 3.91 5.70
CA THR A 49 -2.99 4.02 5.27
C THR A 49 -3.96 3.64 6.37
N TYR A 50 -3.67 2.62 7.18
CA TYR A 50 -4.47 2.28 8.37
C TYR A 50 -4.30 3.27 9.52
N SER A 51 -3.12 3.88 9.68
CA SER A 51 -2.86 4.84 10.76
C SER A 51 -3.55 6.19 10.53
N ASP A 52 -3.77 6.57 9.28
CA ASP A 52 -4.47 7.81 8.91
C ASP A 52 -6.01 7.66 8.86
N GLN A 53 -6.53 6.45 9.14
CA GLN A 53 -7.95 6.10 9.13
C GLN A 53 -8.63 6.35 10.49
#